data_AF-A0A355SES8-F1
#
_entry.id   AF-A0A355SES8-F1
#
_cell.length_a   1.000
_cell.length_b   1.000
_cell.length_c   1.000
_cell.angle_alpha   90.00
_cell.angle_beta   90.00
_cell.angle_gamma   90.00
#
_symmetry.space_group_name_H-M   'P 1'
#
loop_
_entity.id
_entity.type
_entity.pdbx_description
1 polymer ?
#
loop_
_entity_poly.entity_id
_entity_poly.type
_entity_poly.pdbx_seq_one_letter_code
_entity_poly.pdbx_strand_id
1 'polypeptide(L)'
;RELKRNPYTRRAVIDVRDWKKDSVSDSPACLQHMQFFIREGKLHMKVLMRSNDAAEATYMNAFAFIMLQKQVADNTGCKMGSYTHRANSFHCYEKDFDLLEGYVKRIESGSDTTYNYKGFFENLMIESRPSIKAKVEELRTH
;
A
#
# COMPACT_ATOMS: atom_id res chain seq x y z
N ARG A 1 5.29 18.72 -3.22
CA ARG A 1 6.11 19.93 -3.54
C ARG A 1 7.38 19.55 -4.29
N GLU A 2 8.20 18.64 -3.77
CA GLU A 2 9.48 18.25 -4.39
C GLU A 2 9.34 17.75 -5.84
N LEU A 3 8.40 16.85 -6.12
CA LEU A 3 8.15 16.35 -7.49
C LEU A 3 7.77 17.44 -8.50
N LYS A 4 7.07 18.50 -8.06
CA LYS A 4 6.71 19.65 -8.93
C LYS A 4 7.91 20.57 -9.15
N ARG A 5 8.75 20.74 -8.12
CA ARG A 5 9.95 21.59 -8.15
C ARG A 5 11.05 20.98 -9.01
N ASN A 6 11.26 19.66 -8.90
CA ASN A 6 12.25 18.92 -9.67
C ASN A 6 11.70 17.52 -10.03
N PRO A 7 11.16 17.32 -11.24
CA PRO A 7 10.66 16.03 -11.70
C PRO A 7 11.74 14.92 -11.73
N TYR A 8 13.01 15.28 -11.90
CA TYR A 8 14.13 14.35 -11.94
C TYR A 8 14.73 14.05 -10.56
N THR A 9 14.09 14.55 -9.49
CA THR A 9 14.55 14.35 -8.12
C THR A 9 14.73 12.87 -7.79
N ARG A 10 15.73 12.61 -6.94
CA ARG A 10 15.95 11.32 -6.28
C ARG A 10 15.55 11.36 -4.80
N ARG A 11 14.98 12.49 -4.35
CA ARG A 11 14.71 12.83 -2.94
C ARG A 11 13.22 12.87 -2.59
N ALA A 12 12.33 12.52 -3.53
CA ALA A 12 10.90 12.40 -3.25
C ALA A 12 10.62 11.10 -2.49
N VAL A 13 10.99 11.11 -1.21
CA VAL A 13 10.96 9.99 -0.28
C VAL A 13 10.04 10.32 0.89
N ILE A 14 9.33 9.31 1.38
CA ILE A 14 8.58 9.32 2.63
C ILE A 14 9.11 8.17 3.48
N ASP A 15 9.73 8.50 4.60
CA ASP A 15 10.06 7.55 5.66
C ASP A 15 8.90 7.49 6.65
N VAL A 16 8.41 6.28 6.90
CA VAL A 16 7.22 6.04 7.74
C VAL A 16 7.62 5.61 9.14
N ARG A 17 8.73 4.89 9.27
CA ARG A 17 9.20 4.41 10.58
C ARG A 17 9.63 5.60 11.44
N ASP A 18 9.06 5.70 12.63
CA ASP A 18 9.55 6.57 13.69
C ASP A 18 10.37 5.72 14.66
N TRP A 19 11.70 5.88 14.66
CA TRP A 19 12.57 5.06 15.49
C TRP A 19 12.25 5.14 16.98
N LYS A 20 11.79 6.29 17.49
CA LYS A 20 11.49 6.46 18.91
C LYS A 20 10.21 5.73 19.30
N LYS A 21 9.17 5.81 18.45
CA LYS A 21 7.87 5.17 18.71
C LYS A 21 7.88 3.67 18.37
N ASP A 22 8.41 3.31 17.20
CA ASP A 22 8.36 1.94 16.68
C ASP A 22 9.30 0.98 17.41
N SER A 23 10.41 1.46 17.99
CA SER A 23 11.37 0.55 18.66
C SER A 23 10.90 0.01 20.00
N VAL A 24 9.85 0.61 20.58
CA VAL A 24 9.25 0.19 21.85
C VAL A 24 7.79 -0.26 21.68
N SER A 25 7.29 -0.29 20.45
CA SER A 25 5.93 -0.70 20.12
C SER A 25 5.88 -2.21 19.84
N ASP A 26 4.87 -2.90 20.37
CA ASP A 26 4.55 -4.29 20.01
C ASP A 26 3.97 -4.40 18.59
N SER A 27 3.57 -3.27 18.00
CA SER A 27 3.04 -3.19 16.63
C SER A 27 3.72 -2.07 15.85
N PRO A 28 5.02 -2.22 15.51
CA PRO A 28 5.72 -1.21 14.74
C PRO A 28 5.16 -1.12 13.32
N ALA A 29 5.32 0.03 12.66
CA ALA A 29 4.84 0.19 11.28
C ALA A 29 5.36 -0.92 10.34
N CYS A 30 4.48 -1.54 9.55
CA CYS A 30 4.89 -2.54 8.55
C CYS A 30 5.50 -1.89 7.30
N LEU A 31 4.88 -0.80 6.82
CA LEU A 31 5.43 0.06 5.78
C LEU A 31 6.59 0.87 6.37
N GLN A 32 7.74 0.91 5.69
CA GLN A 32 8.94 1.59 6.16
C GLN A 32 9.26 2.82 5.32
N HIS A 33 9.15 2.69 3.99
CA HIS A 33 9.62 3.70 3.06
C HIS A 33 8.80 3.69 1.78
N MET A 34 8.51 4.88 1.25
CA MET A 34 7.94 5.09 -0.08
C MET A 34 8.82 6.07 -0.86
N GLN A 35 9.05 5.79 -2.15
CA GLN A 35 9.80 6.69 -3.02
C GLN A 35 9.12 6.84 -4.37
N PHE A 36 9.15 8.06 -4.88
CA PHE A 36 8.51 8.46 -6.12
C PHE A 36 9.55 8.94 -7.14
N PHE A 37 9.33 8.60 -8.41
CA PHE A 37 10.15 9.06 -9.53
C PHE A 37 9.25 9.50 -10.67
N ILE A 38 9.59 10.60 -11.35
CA ILE A 38 8.99 10.93 -12.64
C ILE A 38 10.01 10.61 -13.74
N ARG A 39 9.67 9.71 -14.66
CA ARG A 39 10.49 9.34 -15.83
C ARG A 39 9.58 9.28 -17.05
N GLU A 40 9.99 9.90 -18.14
CA GLU A 40 9.22 9.89 -19.40
C GLU A 40 7.75 10.34 -19.21
N GLY A 41 7.52 11.33 -18.35
CA GLY A 41 6.18 11.83 -18.02
C GLY A 41 5.30 10.86 -17.21
N LYS A 42 5.87 9.77 -16.68
CA LYS A 42 5.19 8.77 -15.85
C LYS A 42 5.68 8.84 -14.41
N LEU A 43 4.75 8.76 -13.46
CA LEU A 43 5.06 8.66 -12.03
C LEU A 43 5.19 7.19 -11.62
N HIS A 44 6.39 6.80 -11.21
CA HIS A 44 6.69 5.49 -10.65
C HIS A 44 6.73 5.58 -9.12
N MET A 45 6.28 4.53 -8.44
CA MET A 45 6.33 4.43 -6.99
C MET A 45 6.97 3.11 -6.55
N LYS A 46 7.83 3.18 -5.54
CA LYS A 46 8.42 2.02 -4.88
C LYS A 46 8.08 2.07 -3.40
N VAL A 47 7.67 0.93 -2.84
CA VAL A 47 7.40 0.80 -1.40
C VAL A 47 8.27 -0.31 -0.80
N LEU A 48 8.68 -0.11 0.44
CA LEU A 48 9.38 -1.09 1.25
C LEU A 48 8.57 -1.39 2.50
N MET A 49 8.19 -2.64 2.67
CA MET A 49 7.57 -3.19 3.87
C MET A 49 8.58 -4.10 4.58
N ARG A 50 8.75 -3.92 5.89
CA ARG A 50 9.60 -4.83 6.69
C ARG A 50 8.93 -6.20 6.88
N SER A 51 7.60 -6.20 6.94
CA SER A 51 6.75 -7.36 7.20
C SER A 51 5.45 -7.15 6.43
N ASN A 52 5.00 -8.16 5.71
CA ASN A 52 3.71 -8.13 5.01
C ASN A 52 3.08 -9.52 5.05
N ASP A 53 1.87 -9.58 5.62
CA ASP A 53 0.98 -10.74 5.54
C ASP A 53 0.53 -10.95 4.08
N ALA A 54 0.95 -12.06 3.49
CA ALA A 54 0.71 -12.45 2.11
C ALA A 54 -0.77 -12.73 1.84
N ALA A 55 -1.46 -13.38 2.79
CA ALA A 55 -2.79 -13.91 2.58
C ALA A 55 -3.87 -12.84 2.82
N GLU A 56 -3.79 -12.11 3.94
CA GLU A 56 -4.87 -11.21 4.34
C GLU A 56 -4.63 -9.75 3.90
N ALA A 57 -3.38 -9.28 3.97
CA ALA A 57 -3.10 -7.83 3.88
C ALA A 57 -2.53 -7.37 2.53
N THR A 58 -1.75 -8.22 1.86
CA THR A 58 -0.93 -7.82 0.71
C THR A 58 -1.73 -7.18 -0.42
N TYR A 59 -2.85 -7.81 -0.80
CA TYR A 59 -3.70 -7.30 -1.86
C TYR A 59 -4.22 -5.89 -1.55
N MET A 60 -4.79 -5.70 -0.35
CA MET A 60 -5.36 -4.41 0.06
C MET A 60 -4.28 -3.34 0.25
N ASN A 61 -3.10 -3.71 0.75
CA ASN A 61 -1.94 -2.83 0.82
C ASN A 61 -1.53 -2.36 -0.58
N ALA A 62 -1.33 -3.28 -1.52
CA ALA A 62 -0.96 -2.96 -2.89
C ALA A 62 -2.00 -2.06 -3.56
N PHE A 63 -3.29 -2.38 -3.40
CA PHE A 63 -4.38 -1.56 -3.92
C PHE A 63 -4.33 -0.12 -3.37
N ALA A 64 -4.24 0.04 -2.04
CA ALA A 64 -4.16 1.35 -1.39
C ALA A 64 -2.94 2.16 -1.88
N PHE A 65 -1.79 1.51 -2.04
CA PHE A 65 -0.59 2.14 -2.56
C PHE A 65 -0.72 2.54 -4.03
N ILE A 66 -1.32 1.71 -4.89
CA ILE A 66 -1.58 2.08 -6.29
C ILE A 66 -2.55 3.26 -6.38
N MET A 67 -3.56 3.33 -5.52
CA MET A 67 -4.47 4.48 -5.42
C MET A 67 -3.75 5.74 -4.95
N LEU A 68 -2.86 5.63 -3.96
CA LEU A 68 -2.02 6.74 -3.55
C LEU A 68 -1.12 7.22 -4.69
N GLN A 69 -0.46 6.31 -5.42
CA GLN A 69 0.35 6.65 -6.59
C GLN A 69 -0.50 7.38 -7.63
N LYS A 70 -1.72 6.92 -7.91
CA LYS A 70 -2.64 7.58 -8.84
C LYS A 70 -2.94 9.01 -8.40
N GLN A 71 -3.27 9.22 -7.14
CA GLN A 71 -3.54 10.55 -6.60
C GLN A 71 -2.32 11.47 -6.72
N VAL A 72 -1.11 10.97 -6.47
CA VAL A 72 0.12 11.75 -6.66
C VAL A 72 0.34 12.05 -8.15
N ALA A 73 0.11 11.08 -9.04
CA ALA A 73 0.28 11.24 -10.48
C ALA A 73 -0.64 12.35 -11.01
N ASP A 74 -1.93 12.25 -10.70
CA ASP A 74 -2.95 13.26 -11.05
C ASP A 74 -2.55 14.65 -10.54
N ASN A 75 -2.12 14.76 -9.28
CA ASN A 75 -1.70 16.03 -8.67
C ASN A 75 -0.44 16.64 -9.31
N THR A 76 0.38 15.83 -9.97
CA THR A 76 1.59 16.25 -10.69
C THR A 76 1.41 16.33 -12.21
N GLY A 77 0.21 16.03 -12.73
CA GLY A 77 -0.04 15.98 -14.18
C GLY A 77 0.73 14.87 -14.91
N CYS A 78 1.16 13.83 -14.19
CA CYS A 78 1.91 12.71 -14.75
C CYS A 78 0.98 11.54 -15.09
N LYS A 79 1.38 10.71 -16.05
CA LYS A 79 0.73 9.42 -16.30
C LYS A 79 1.15 8.41 -15.22
N MET A 80 0.38 7.33 -15.06
CA MET A 80 0.79 6.22 -14.20
C MET A 80 2.01 5.50 -14.78
N GLY A 81 3.04 5.35 -13.96
CA GLY A 81 4.19 4.48 -14.20
C GLY A 81 4.10 3.20 -13.38
N SER A 82 5.23 2.51 -13.24
CA SER A 82 5.30 1.25 -12.49
C SER A 82 5.11 1.45 -10.99
N TYR A 83 4.36 0.54 -10.39
CA TYR A 83 4.38 0.28 -8.95
C TYR A 83 5.40 -0.84 -8.65
N THR A 84 6.20 -0.69 -7.59
CA THR A 84 7.09 -1.75 -7.10
C THR A 84 6.82 -1.98 -5.62
N HIS A 85 6.43 -3.21 -5.27
CA HIS A 85 6.24 -3.64 -3.89
C HIS A 85 7.43 -4.49 -3.45
N ARG A 86 8.13 -4.09 -2.39
CA ARG A 86 9.15 -4.91 -1.75
C ARG A 86 8.72 -5.22 -0.33
N ALA A 87 8.55 -6.51 -0.02
CA ALA A 87 8.40 -7.01 1.34
C ALA A 87 9.68 -7.76 1.73
N ASN A 88 10.29 -7.42 2.87
CA ASN A 88 11.46 -8.14 3.36
C ASN A 88 11.05 -9.48 3.99
N SER A 89 10.04 -9.47 4.86
CA SER A 89 9.38 -10.70 5.34
C SER A 89 7.99 -10.79 4.72
N PHE A 90 7.86 -11.64 3.70
CA PHE A 90 6.60 -11.94 3.04
C PHE A 90 6.12 -13.31 3.52
N HIS A 91 5.11 -13.32 4.39
CA HIS A 91 4.78 -14.49 5.21
C HIS A 91 3.28 -14.76 5.22
N CYS A 92 2.91 -15.99 5.57
CA CYS A 92 1.54 -16.42 5.79
C CYS A 92 1.47 -17.12 7.16
N TYR A 93 0.43 -16.86 7.92
CA TYR A 93 0.17 -17.58 9.17
C TYR A 93 -0.50 -18.92 8.86
N GLU A 94 -0.24 -19.93 9.69
CA GLU A 94 -0.79 -21.29 9.50
C GLU A 94 -2.31 -21.30 9.42
N LYS A 95 -2.99 -20.44 10.20
CA LYS A 95 -4.45 -20.27 10.17
C LYS A 95 -5.00 -19.86 8.78
N ASP A 96 -4.15 -19.32 7.91
CA ASP A 96 -4.55 -18.78 6.60
C ASP A 96 -4.11 -19.67 5.43
N PHE A 97 -3.60 -20.88 5.70
CA PHE A 97 -3.18 -21.82 4.66
C PHE A 97 -4.34 -22.25 3.76
N ASP A 98 -5.52 -22.50 4.33
CA ASP A 98 -6.73 -22.83 3.57
C ASP A 98 -7.14 -21.69 2.61
N LEU A 99 -6.94 -20.44 3.03
CA LEU A 99 -7.19 -19.26 2.19
C LEU A 99 -6.22 -19.23 0.99
N LEU A 100 -4.93 -19.51 1.22
CA LEU A 100 -3.93 -19.61 0.17
C LEU A 100 -4.22 -20.76 -0.80
N GLU A 101 -4.59 -21.93 -0.31
CA GLU A 101 -5.01 -23.04 -1.18
C GLU A 101 -6.19 -22.64 -2.08
N GLY A 102 -7.14 -21.88 -1.52
CA GLY A 102 -8.24 -21.32 -2.29
C GLY A 102 -7.77 -20.39 -3.41
N TYR A 103 -6.74 -19.58 -3.18
CA TYR A 103 -6.13 -18.75 -4.23
C TYR A 103 -5.48 -19.61 -5.32
N VAL A 104 -4.67 -20.61 -4.94
CA VAL A 104 -3.98 -21.50 -5.88
C VAL A 104 -4.99 -22.21 -6.78
N LYS A 105 -6.04 -22.82 -6.19
CA LYS A 105 -7.09 -23.52 -6.94
C LYS A 105 -7.76 -22.62 -7.98
N ARG A 106 -8.06 -21.37 -7.64
CA ARG A 106 -8.67 -20.39 -8.58
C ARG A 106 -7.72 -20.00 -9.72
N ILE A 107 -6.44 -19.85 -9.41
CA ILE A 107 -5.42 -19.52 -10.42
C ILE A 107 -5.26 -20.69 -11.40
N GLU A 108 -5.12 -21.91 -10.88
CA GLU A 108 -4.93 -23.13 -11.69
C GLU A 108 -6.16 -23.47 -12.53
N SER A 109 -7.37 -23.22 -12.02
CA SER A 109 -8.61 -23.42 -12.77
C SER A 109 -8.85 -22.37 -13.86
N GLY A 110 -8.00 -21.32 -13.94
CA GLY A 110 -8.22 -20.18 -14.84
C GLY A 110 -9.46 -19.37 -14.49
N SER A 111 -9.95 -19.49 -13.25
CA SER A 111 -11.07 -18.69 -12.77
C SER A 111 -10.67 -17.22 -12.65
N ASP A 112 -11.63 -16.31 -12.79
CA ASP A 112 -11.36 -14.89 -12.62
C ASP A 112 -10.91 -14.61 -11.16
N THR A 113 -9.66 -14.18 -11.02
CA THR A 113 -9.07 -13.78 -9.74
C THR A 113 -9.12 -12.26 -9.54
N THR A 114 -9.87 -11.55 -10.37
CA THR A 114 -10.00 -10.10 -10.31
C THR A 114 -10.96 -9.71 -9.18
N TYR A 115 -10.45 -8.90 -8.26
CA TYR A 115 -11.28 -8.24 -7.26
C TYR A 115 -11.74 -6.88 -7.81
N ASN A 116 -13.03 -6.74 -8.07
CA ASN A 116 -13.58 -5.44 -8.46
C ASN A 116 -13.81 -4.58 -7.23
N TYR A 117 -13.11 -3.44 -7.15
CA TYR A 117 -13.30 -2.50 -6.05
C TYR A 117 -14.73 -1.92 -6.01
N LYS A 118 -15.34 -1.70 -7.18
CA LYS A 118 -16.71 -1.14 -7.27
C LYS A 118 -17.72 -2.14 -6.72
N GLY A 119 -18.70 -1.61 -5.98
CA GLY A 119 -19.71 -2.41 -5.30
C GLY A 119 -19.29 -2.74 -3.87
N PHE A 120 -18.96 -4.01 -3.60
CA PHE A 120 -18.76 -4.49 -2.23
C PHE A 120 -17.66 -3.73 -1.47
N PHE A 121 -16.43 -3.68 -2.01
CA PHE A 121 -15.32 -3.03 -1.32
C PHE A 121 -15.49 -1.52 -1.21
N GLU A 122 -16.06 -0.87 -2.23
CA GLU A 122 -16.39 0.56 -2.19
C GLU A 122 -17.37 0.88 -1.05
N ASN A 123 -18.44 0.08 -0.90
CA ASN A 123 -19.42 0.24 0.18
C ASN A 123 -18.77 0.00 1.55
N LEU A 124 -18.02 -1.11 1.70
CA LEU A 124 -17.29 -1.41 2.93
C LEU A 124 -16.35 -0.27 3.33
N MET A 125 -15.65 0.33 2.36
CA MET A 125 -14.77 1.47 2.61
C MET A 125 -15.54 2.73 3.00
N ILE A 126 -16.69 3.00 2.38
CA ILE A 126 -17.55 4.14 2.72
C ILE A 126 -18.07 4.00 4.16
N GLU A 127 -18.55 2.81 4.52
CA GLU A 127 -19.04 2.50 5.87
C GLU A 127 -17.93 2.58 6.93
N SER A 128 -16.70 2.18 6.56
CA SER A 128 -15.54 2.21 7.47
C SER A 128 -14.91 3.60 7.63
N ARG A 129 -15.24 4.60 6.79
CA ARG A 129 -14.62 5.93 6.84
C ARG A 129 -14.71 6.62 8.20
N PRO A 130 -15.86 6.65 8.90
CA PRO A 130 -15.99 7.33 10.18
C PRO A 130 -15.06 6.73 11.26
N SER A 131 -14.98 5.40 11.34
CA SER A 131 -14.13 4.72 12.34
C SER A 131 -12.64 4.92 12.04
N ILE A 132 -12.24 4.86 10.77
CA ILE A 132 -10.87 5.17 10.34
C ILE A 132 -10.52 6.62 10.72
N LYS A 133 -11.43 7.58 10.48
CA LYS A 133 -11.19 8.99 10.82
C LYS A 133 -11.01 9.20 12.32
N ALA A 134 -11.88 8.59 13.13
CA ALA A 134 -11.76 8.64 14.59
C ALA A 134 -10.41 8.08 15.08
N LYS A 135 -9.98 6.94 14.51
CA LYS A 135 -8.67 6.34 14.84
C LYS A 135 -7.50 7.26 14.45
N VAL A 136 -7.58 7.91 13.29
CA VAL A 136 -6.54 8.87 12.86
C VAL A 136 -6.47 10.09 13.78
N GLU A 137 -7.62 10.58 14.27
CA GLU A 137 -7.66 11.69 15.22
C GLU A 137 -7.04 11.30 16.58
N GLU A 138 -7.36 10.12 17.10
CA GLU A 138 -6.75 9.55 18.31
C GLU A 138 -5.21 9.43 18.17
N LEU A 139 -4.73 8.94 17.02
CA LEU A 139 -3.30 8.80 16.74
C LEU A 139 -2.58 10.13 16.56
N ARG A 140 -3.29 11.24 16.27
CA ARG A 140 -2.69 12.59 16.16
C ARG A 140 -2.51 13.27 17.50
N THR A 141 -3.25 12.86 18.52
CA THR A 141 -3.16 13.39 19.88
C THR A 141 -2.06 12.74 20.73
N HIS A 142 -1.28 11.82 20.16
CA HIS A 142 -0.17 11.08 20.77
C HIS A 142 1.12 11.15 19.94
#